data_AF-K6VIN5-F1
#
_entry.id   AF-K6VIN5-F1
#
_cell.length_a   1.000
_cell.length_b   1.000
_cell.length_c   1.000
_cell.angle_alpha   90.00
_cell.angle_beta   90.00
_cell.angle_gamma   90.00
#
_symmetry.space_group_name_H-M   'P 1'
#
loop_
_entity.id
_entity.type
_entity.pdbx_description
1 polymer ?
#
loop_
_entity_poly.entity_id
_entity_poly.type
_entity_poly.pdbx_seq_one_letter_code
_entity_poly.pdbx_strand_id
1 'polypeptide(L)'
;MNSTTPTDDGLDDKSRAAVLLGLQEIVQRQKENVKVMDICFNKCVPKIGHQLSSAEQKCIWCCASSYFYTNVFLNERLQQMTKLLKSSTDYMNL
;
A
#
# COMPACT_ATOMS: atom_id res chain seq x y z
N MET A 1 39.75 21.07 29.87
CA MET A 1 38.53 20.68 30.62
C MET A 1 37.62 19.96 29.65
N ASN A 2 37.23 18.75 30.02
CA ASN A 2 36.68 17.71 29.14
C ASN A 2 35.21 18.01 28.77
N SER A 3 34.90 18.11 27.49
CA SER A 3 33.54 18.26 26.98
C SER A 3 32.94 16.88 26.69
N THR A 4 32.34 16.26 27.71
CA THR A 4 31.54 15.05 27.53
C THR A 4 30.17 15.43 26.98
N THR A 5 30.01 15.32 25.66
CA THR A 5 28.70 15.19 25.02
C THR A 5 28.09 13.84 25.40
N PRO A 6 26.84 13.77 25.90
CA PRO A 6 26.17 12.50 26.09
C PRO A 6 25.74 11.97 24.71
N THR A 7 26.48 11.02 24.16
CA THR A 7 25.97 10.09 23.15
C THR A 7 25.08 9.08 23.86
N ASP A 8 23.79 9.37 23.98
CA ASP A 8 22.76 8.37 24.28
C ASP A 8 21.83 8.27 23.06
N ASP A 9 22.31 7.54 22.05
CA ASP A 9 21.55 7.15 20.86
C ASP A 9 20.74 5.86 21.11
N GLY A 10 20.24 5.72 22.35
CA GLY A 10 19.44 4.62 22.86
C GLY A 10 18.00 4.60 22.31
N LEU A 11 17.81 4.71 21.00
CA LEU A 11 16.59 4.18 20.41
C LEU A 11 16.67 2.65 20.53
N ASP A 12 15.93 2.11 21.51
CA ASP A 12 15.69 0.68 21.71
C ASP A 12 15.36 0.00 20.36
N ASP A 13 15.89 -1.20 20.11
CA ASP A 13 15.78 -1.88 18.82
C ASP A 13 14.32 -2.06 18.38
N LYS A 14 13.40 -2.23 19.34
CA LYS A 14 11.96 -2.28 19.09
C LYS A 14 11.42 -0.96 18.55
N SER A 15 11.91 0.17 19.06
CA SER A 15 11.52 1.51 18.61
C SER A 15 12.03 1.78 17.19
N ARG A 16 13.26 1.35 16.88
CA ARG A 16 13.81 1.42 15.51
C ARG A 16 12.99 0.57 14.54
N ALA A 17 12.66 -0.67 14.93
CA ALA A 17 11.83 -1.56 14.12
C ALA A 17 10.42 -0.98 13.88
N ALA A 18 9.78 -0.42 14.90
CA ALA A 18 8.46 0.20 14.77
C ALA A 18 8.47 1.39 13.78
N VAL A 19 9.50 2.24 13.84
CA VAL A 19 9.68 3.35 12.89
C VAL A 19 9.85 2.83 11.47
N LEU A 20 10.70 1.83 11.26
CA LEU A 20 10.91 1.24 9.93
C LEU A 20 9.65 0.62 9.35
N LEU A 21 8.86 -0.07 10.17
CA LEU A 21 7.56 -0.63 9.76
C LEU A 21 6.57 0.48 9.38
N GLY A 22 6.50 1.57 10.15
CA GLY A 22 5.66 2.72 9.83
C GLY A 22 6.06 3.39 8.50
N LEU A 23 7.37 3.56 8.26
CA LEU A 23 7.88 4.08 6.99
C LEU A 23 7.54 3.16 5.82
N GLN A 24 7.69 1.85 6.00
CA GLN A 24 7.34 0.86 4.98
C GLN A 24 5.85 0.93 4.62
N GLU A 25 4.97 1.09 5.61
CA GLU A 25 3.54 1.25 5.38
C GLU A 25 3.23 2.51 4.56
N ILE A 26 3.84 3.65 4.90
CA ILE A 26 3.66 4.91 4.17
C ILE A 26 4.11 4.77 2.71
N VAL A 27 5.31 4.21 2.48
CA VAL A 27 5.85 4.00 1.14
C VAL A 27 4.93 3.09 0.33
N GLN A 28 4.40 2.03 0.94
CA GLN A 28 3.50 1.10 0.27
C GLN A 28 2.17 1.76 -0.11
N ARG A 29 1.60 2.60 0.77
CA ARG A 29 0.38 3.39 0.46
C ARG A 29 0.63 4.37 -0.68
N GLN A 30 1.78 5.03 -0.68
CA GLN A 30 2.13 5.96 -1.76
C GLN A 30 2.31 5.27 -3.11
N LYS A 31 2.94 4.08 -3.11
CA LYS A 31 3.06 3.25 -4.31
C LYS A 31 1.69 2.88 -4.88
N GLU A 32 0.76 2.51 -4.02
CA GLU A 32 -0.60 2.18 -4.44
C GLU A 32 -1.34 3.39 -5.01
N ASN A 33 -1.19 4.56 -4.38
CA ASN A 33 -1.76 5.81 -4.87
C ASN A 33 -1.25 6.17 -6.27
N VAL A 34 0.06 6.08 -6.50
CA VAL A 34 0.65 6.33 -7.83
C VAL A 34 0.12 5.35 -8.86
N LYS A 35 0.00 4.06 -8.49
CA LYS A 35 -0.51 3.02 -9.38
C LYS A 35 -1.96 3.25 -9.80
N VAL A 36 -2.86 3.58 -8.87
CA VAL A 36 -4.26 3.85 -9.21
C VAL A 36 -4.39 5.12 -10.06
N MET A 37 -3.58 6.15 -9.77
CA MET A 37 -3.55 7.38 -10.57
C MET A 37 -3.13 7.09 -12.01
N ASP A 38 -2.05 6.33 -12.21
CA ASP A 38 -1.56 5.95 -13.54
C ASP A 38 -2.60 5.12 -14.32
N ILE A 39 -3.15 4.08 -13.70
CA ILE A 39 -4.16 3.21 -14.33
C ILE A 39 -5.38 4.01 -14.76
N CYS A 40 -5.93 4.82 -13.85
CA CYS A 40 -7.18 5.52 -14.13
C CYS A 40 -6.99 6.71 -15.07
N PHE A 41 -5.85 7.39 -15.01
CA PHE A 41 -5.53 8.44 -15.97
C PHE A 41 -5.41 7.88 -17.40
N ASN A 42 -4.59 6.84 -17.59
CA ASN A 42 -4.41 6.21 -18.91
C ASN A 42 -5.71 5.63 -19.47
N LYS A 43 -6.61 5.13 -18.61
CA LYS A 43 -7.89 4.57 -19.03
C LYS A 43 -8.93 5.64 -19.39
N CYS A 44 -8.94 6.76 -18.67
CA CYS A 44 -10.05 7.71 -18.73
C CYS A 44 -9.73 9.02 -19.46
N VAL A 45 -8.45 9.38 -19.62
CA VAL A 45 -8.03 10.68 -20.18
C VAL A 45 -7.35 10.44 -21.54
N PRO A 46 -8.09 10.51 -22.66
CA PRO A 46 -7.55 10.21 -23.97
C PRO A 46 -6.56 11.27 -24.47
N LYS A 47 -6.66 12.51 -23.98
CA LYS A 47 -5.75 13.60 -24.32
C LYS A 47 -5.50 14.47 -23.10
N ILE A 48 -4.22 14.74 -22.82
CA ILE A 48 -3.82 15.61 -21.72
C ILE A 48 -4.26 17.06 -22.03
N GLY A 49 -4.91 17.69 -21.07
CA GLY A 49 -5.33 19.09 -21.11
C GLY A 49 -5.10 19.79 -19.77
N HIS A 50 -5.53 21.05 -19.66
CA HIS A 50 -5.37 21.84 -18.43
C HIS A 50 -6.35 21.45 -17.31
N GLN A 51 -7.44 20.78 -17.66
CA GLN A 51 -8.47 20.33 -16.72
C GLN A 51 -9.15 19.07 -17.25
N LEU A 52 -9.69 18.29 -16.33
CA LEU A 52 -10.53 17.14 -16.66
C LEU A 52 -11.95 17.64 -17.01
N SER A 53 -12.50 17.14 -18.11
CA SER A 53 -13.93 17.25 -18.41
C SER A 53 -14.77 16.49 -17.38
N SER A 54 -16.05 16.82 -17.26
CA SER A 54 -16.95 16.11 -16.34
C SER A 54 -17.05 14.60 -16.63
N ALA A 55 -16.89 14.20 -17.90
CA ALA A 55 -16.86 12.79 -18.29
C ALA A 55 -15.60 12.09 -17.81
N GLU A 56 -14.42 12.72 -17.97
CA GLU A 56 -13.15 12.21 -17.47
C GLU A 56 -13.13 12.12 -15.94
N GLN A 57 -13.62 13.15 -15.25
CA GLN A 57 -13.74 13.14 -13.78
C GLN A 57 -14.61 11.98 -13.29
N LYS A 58 -15.78 11.78 -13.92
CA LYS A 58 -16.68 10.67 -13.60
C LYS A 58 -16.02 9.33 -13.88
N CYS A 59 -15.32 9.19 -15.02
CA CYS A 59 -14.62 7.97 -15.37
C CYS A 59 -13.52 7.64 -14.35
N ILE A 60 -12.70 8.62 -13.96
CA ILE A 60 -11.63 8.44 -12.97
C ILE A 60 -12.22 8.01 -11.62
N TRP A 61 -13.30 8.65 -11.18
CA TRP A 61 -13.99 8.29 -9.93
C TRP A 61 -14.48 6.82 -9.95
N CYS A 62 -15.16 6.43 -11.03
CA CYS A 62 -15.63 5.05 -11.19
C CYS A 62 -14.45 4.06 -11.27
N CYS A 63 -13.39 4.40 -12.00
CA CYS A 63 -12.19 3.59 -12.12
C CYS A 63 -11.52 3.35 -10.77
N ALA A 64 -11.25 4.41 -10.01
CA ALA A 64 -10.62 4.31 -8.70
C ALA A 64 -11.49 3.52 -7.71
N SER A 65 -12.80 3.79 -7.70
CA SER A 65 -13.75 3.06 -6.85
C SER A 65 -13.75 1.55 -7.15
N SER A 66 -13.81 1.17 -8.43
CA SER A 66 -13.73 -0.23 -8.85
C SER A 66 -12.36 -0.84 -8.53
N TYR A 67 -11.27 -0.12 -8.75
CA TYR A 67 -9.91 -0.59 -8.45
C TYR A 67 -9.75 -0.95 -6.97
N PHE A 68 -10.15 -0.06 -6.06
CA PHE A 68 -10.07 -0.33 -4.63
C PHE A 68 -11.00 -1.46 -4.19
N TYR A 69 -12.24 -1.49 -4.70
CA TYR A 69 -13.15 -2.60 -4.42
C TYR A 69 -12.58 -3.95 -4.86
N THR A 70 -12.06 -4.03 -6.09
CA THR A 70 -11.43 -5.23 -6.63
C THR A 70 -10.20 -5.64 -5.82
N ASN A 71 -9.36 -4.68 -5.42
CA ASN A 71 -8.19 -4.96 -4.58
C ASN A 71 -8.57 -5.54 -3.22
N VAL A 72 -9.59 -4.99 -2.54
CA VAL A 72 -10.07 -5.55 -1.27
C VAL A 72 -10.54 -6.99 -1.47
N PHE A 73 -11.42 -7.20 -2.45
CA PHE A 73 -11.97 -8.53 -2.76
C PHE A 73 -10.89 -9.57 -3.07
N LEU A 74 -9.90 -9.22 -3.91
CA LEU A 74 -8.81 -10.12 -4.26
C LEU A 74 -7.91 -10.44 -3.06
N ASN A 75 -7.61 -9.46 -2.21
CA ASN A 75 -6.81 -9.67 -1.02
C ASN A 75 -7.52 -10.58 0.00
N GLU A 76 -8.81 -10.37 0.23
CA GLU A 76 -9.61 -11.24 1.12
C GLU A 76 -9.60 -12.68 0.61
N ARG A 77 -9.80 -12.89 -0.70
CA ARG A 77 -9.76 -14.22 -1.32
C ARG A 77 -8.37 -14.85 -1.23
N LEU A 78 -7.31 -14.09 -1.46
CA LEU A 78 -5.93 -14.57 -1.33
C LEU A 78 -5.62 -14.98 0.11
N GLN A 79 -6.07 -14.21 1.09
CA GLN A 79 -5.92 -14.55 2.52
C GLN A 79 -6.66 -15.84 2.87
N GLN A 80 -7.89 -16.02 2.39
CA GLN A 80 -8.65 -17.26 2.58
C GLN A 80 -7.91 -18.46 1.99
N MET A 81 -7.41 -18.36 0.75
CA MET A 81 -6.62 -19.42 0.12
C MET A 81 -5.33 -19.73 0.88
N THR A 82 -4.63 -18.70 1.36
CA THR A 82 -3.40 -18.86 2.15
C THR A 82 -3.67 -19.60 3.45
N LYS A 83 -4.79 -19.30 4.14
CA LYS A 83 -5.20 -20.00 5.36
C LYS A 83 -5.47 -21.49 5.10
N LEU A 84 -6.13 -21.82 3.98
CA LEU A 84 -6.39 -23.21 3.59
C LEU A 84 -5.10 -23.98 3.30
N LEU A 85 -4.18 -23.39 2.53
CA LEU A 85 -2.88 -24.00 2.23
C LEU A 85 -2.05 -24.23 3.50
N LYS A 86 -2.03 -23.26 4.41
CA LYS A 86 -1.35 -23.39 5.70
C LYS A 86 -1.96 -24.50 6.54
N SER A 87 -3.28 -24.55 6.68
CA SER A 87 -3.96 -25.64 7.42
C SER A 87 -3.66 -27.02 6.85
N SER A 88 -3.61 -27.15 5.52
CA SER A 88 -3.25 -28.42 4.86
C SER A 88 -1.78 -28.80 5.10
N THR A 89 -0.88 -27.81 5.12
CA THR A 89 0.54 -28.04 5.38
C THR A 89 0.76 -28.43 6.83
N ASP A 90 0.09 -27.76 7.77
CA ASP A 90 0.17 -28.07 9.20
C ASP A 90 -0.37 -29.47 9.51
N TYR A 91 -1.42 -29.93 8.80
CA TYR A 91 -1.93 -31.31 8.89
C TYR A 91 -0.94 -32.37 8.36
N MET A 92 -0.17 -32.04 7.32
CA MET A 92 0.81 -32.98 6.71
C MET A 92 2.14 -33.05 7.49
N ASN A 93 2.37 -32.13 8.43
CA ASN A 93 3.56 -32.10 9.30
C ASN A 93 3.29 -32.62 10.73
N LEU A 94 2.08 -33.15 10.99
CA LEU A 94 1.68 -33.87 12.20
C LEU A 94 1.72 -35.39 11.94
#